data_AF-A0A2S9GQD0-F1
#
_entry.id   AF-A0A2S9GQD0-F1
#
_cell.length_a   1.000
_cell.length_b   1.000
_cell.length_c   1.000
_cell.angle_alpha   90.00
_cell.angle_beta   90.00
_cell.angle_gamma   90.00
#
_symmetry.space_group_name_H-M   'P 1'
#
loop_
_entity.id
_entity.type
_entity.pdbx_description
1 polymer ?
#
loop_
_entity_poly.entity_id
_entity_poly.type
_entity_poly.pdbx_seq_one_letter_code
_entity_poly.pdbx_strand_id
1 'polypeptide(L)' 'YKVMEGAEIKTELLNFRAGGHEAAFVFAITVGGGMRIEPIEVMSFNGDGQITSMKAYWGPQNITQL' A
#
# COMPACT_ATOMS: atom_id res chain seq x y z
N TYR A 1 1.24 7.13 -5.66
CA TYR A 1 1.73 7.78 -4.43
C TYR A 1 2.06 9.27 -4.55
N LYS A 2 2.52 9.80 -5.70
CA LYS A 2 2.79 11.25 -5.86
C LYS A 2 1.65 12.21 -5.51
N VAL A 3 0.39 11.74 -5.51
CA VAL A 3 -0.80 12.52 -5.12
C VAL A 3 -0.83 12.89 -3.63
N MET A 4 0.05 12.31 -2.81
CA MET A 4 0.07 12.48 -1.36
C MET A 4 1.22 13.36 -0.85
N GLU A 5 1.96 14.04 -1.74
CA GLU A 5 3.06 14.93 -1.35
C GLU A 5 2.55 16.12 -0.52
N GLY A 6 3.15 16.33 0.66
CA GLY A 6 2.89 17.47 1.55
C GLY A 6 1.91 17.21 2.70
N ALA A 7 1.20 16.08 2.72
CA ALA A 7 0.33 15.68 3.83
C ALA A 7 1.04 14.72 4.80
N GLU A 8 0.65 14.73 6.08
CA GLU A 8 1.09 13.69 7.03
C GLU A 8 0.52 12.34 6.56
N ILE A 9 1.39 11.35 6.35
CA ILE A 9 1.02 10.00 5.95
C ILE A 9 1.31 9.03 7.09
N LYS A 10 0.29 8.31 7.54
CA LYS A 10 0.44 7.16 8.44
C LYS A 10 0.08 5.89 7.69
N THR A 11 0.85 4.84 7.92
CA THR A 11 0.58 3.52 7.35
C THR A 11 0.44 2.47 8.42
N GLU A 12 -0.47 1.52 8.22
CA GLU A 12 -0.73 0.39 9.10
C GLU A 12 -0.83 -0.89 8.26
N LEU A 13 -0.07 -1.92 8.59
CA LEU A 13 -0.15 -3.21 7.90
C LEU A 13 -1.33 -4.01 8.47
N LEU A 14 -2.35 -4.27 7.65
CA LEU A 14 -3.57 -4.97 8.06
C LEU A 14 -3.49 -6.47 7.80
N ASN A 15 -2.93 -6.86 6.65
CA ASN A 15 -2.81 -8.25 6.26
C ASN A 15 -1.60 -8.45 5.35
N PHE A 16 -0.96 -9.62 5.42
CA PHE A 16 0.27 -9.91 4.69
C PHE A 16 0.37 -11.39 4.33
N ARG A 17 0.81 -11.66 3.10
CA ARG A 17 1.21 -12.98 2.65
C ARG A 17 2.41 -12.87 1.72
N ALA A 18 3.47 -13.63 2.02
CA ALA A 18 4.60 -13.80 1.12
C ALA A 18 4.56 -15.18 0.44
N GLY A 19 5.17 -15.28 -0.75
CA GLY A 19 5.38 -16.54 -1.45
C GLY A 19 6.38 -16.38 -2.60
N GLY A 20 7.38 -17.26 -2.64
CA GLY A 20 8.42 -17.21 -3.68
C GLY A 20 9.13 -15.86 -3.70
N HIS A 21 9.04 -15.16 -4.84
CA HIS A 21 9.63 -13.84 -5.07
C HIS A 21 8.59 -12.71 -5.01
N GLU A 22 7.44 -12.94 -4.37
CA GLU A 22 6.35 -11.97 -4.29
C GLU A 22 5.81 -11.82 -2.86
N ALA A 23 5.25 -10.65 -2.57
CA ALA A 23 4.47 -10.39 -1.37
C ALA A 23 3.18 -9.65 -1.75
N ALA A 24 2.07 -10.09 -1.17
CA ALA A 24 0.78 -9.43 -1.27
C ALA A 24 0.35 -8.95 0.13
N PHE A 25 -0.07 -7.70 0.23
CA PHE A 25 -0.48 -7.14 1.51
C PHE A 25 -1.51 -6.04 1.39
N VAL A 26 -2.29 -5.85 2.46
CA VAL A 26 -3.18 -4.71 2.61
C VAL A 26 -2.57 -3.81 3.67
N PHE A 27 -2.43 -2.55 3.33
CA PHE A 27 -2.07 -1.51 4.28
C PHE A 27 -3.14 -0.43 4.25
N ALA A 28 -3.40 0.17 5.40
CA ALA A 28 -4.17 1.38 5.44
C ALA A 28 -3.25 2.58 5.38
N ILE A 29 -3.60 3.53 4.51
CA ILE A 29 -2.93 4.80 4.36
C ILE A 29 -3.84 5.88 4.89
N THR A 30 -3.48 6.49 6.01
CA THR A 30 -4.16 7.69 6.50
C THR A 30 -3.43 8.93 6.02
N VAL A 31 -4.14 9.80 5.30
CA VAL A 31 -3.63 11.05 4.71
C VAL A 31 -4.22 12.24 5.46
N GLY A 32 -3.35 13.06 6.07
CA GLY A 32 -3.72 14.30 6.77
C GLY A 32 -4.74 14.12 7.90
N GLY A 33 -4.94 12.89 8.38
CA GLY A 33 -5.94 12.55 9.41
C GLY A 33 -7.41 12.52 8.95
N GLY A 34 -7.72 12.90 7.71
CA GLY A 34 -9.10 13.02 7.21
C GLY A 34 -9.52 11.98 6.16
N MET A 35 -8.57 11.16 5.68
CA MET A 35 -8.85 10.16 4.65
C MET A 35 -8.04 8.89 4.91
N ARG A 36 -8.68 7.73 4.81
CA ARG A 36 -8.06 6.40 4.86
C ARG A 36 -8.25 5.68 3.53
N ILE A 37 -7.21 5.05 3.01
CA ILE A 37 -7.26 4.25 1.79
C ILE A 37 -6.69 2.87 2.11
N GLU A 38 -7.38 1.81 1.69
CA GLU A 38 -6.96 0.42 1.92
C GLU A 38 -6.72 -0.32 0.59
N PRO A 39 -5.60 -0.06 -0.10
CA PRO A 39 -5.21 -0.79 -1.30
C PRO A 39 -4.70 -2.21 -1.00
N ILE A 40 -4.81 -3.08 -2.00
CA ILE A 40 -4.03 -4.33 -2.05
C ILE A 40 -2.74 -4.04 -2.82
N GLU A 41 -1.60 -4.31 -2.21
CA GLU A 41 -0.29 -4.26 -2.84
C GLU A 41 0.16 -5.63 -3.25
N VAL A 42 0.79 -5.71 -4.42
CA VAL A 42 1.57 -6.85 -4.87
C VAL A 42 2.96 -6.35 -5.24
N MET A 43 3.97 -6.83 -4.53
CA MET A 43 5.38 -6.54 -4.79
C MET A 43 6.09 -7.78 -5.27
N SER A 44 7.02 -7.61 -6.23
CA SER A 44 7.98 -8.64 -6.62
C SER A 44 9.39 -8.24 -6.22
N PHE A 45 10.24 -9.23 -5.94
CA PHE A 45 11.61 -9.05 -5.47
C PHE A 45 12.59 -9.80 -6.37
N ASN A 46 13.84 -9.31 -6.50
CA ASN A 46 14.93 -10.06 -7.13
C ASN A 46 15.63 -10.99 -6.12
N GLY A 47 16.66 -11.72 -6.57
CA GLY A 47 17.45 -12.62 -5.73
C GLY A 47 18.18 -11.95 -4.56
N ASP A 48 18.40 -10.63 -4.65
CA ASP A 48 19.02 -9.82 -3.60
C ASP A 48 17.99 -9.21 -2.64
N GLY A 49 16.70 -9.55 -2.79
CA GLY A 49 15.60 -9.04 -1.97
C GLY A 49 15.20 -7.60 -2.29
N GLN A 50 15.65 -7.03 -3.40
CA GLN A 50 15.27 -5.69 -3.83
C GLN A 50 13.92 -5.73 -4.57
N ILE A 51 13.08 -4.71 -4.36
CA ILE A 51 11.80 -4.56 -5.05
C ILE A 51 12.07 -4.35 -6.55
N THR A 52 11.48 -5.20 -7.39
CA THR A 52 11.55 -5.10 -8.86
C THR A 52 10.26 -4.59 -9.48
N SER A 53 9.11 -4.77 -8.80
CA SER A 53 7.84 -4.17 -9.19
C SER A 53 6.94 -3.95 -7.98
N MET A 54 6.04 -2.98 -8.11
CA MET A 54 4.98 -2.69 -7.14
C MET A 54 3.69 -2.40 -7.91
N LYS A 55 2.62 -3.09 -7.56
CA LYS A 55 1.27 -2.90 -8.11
C LYS A 55 0.29 -2.68 -6.97
N ALA A 56 -0.37 -1.54 -7.01
CA ALA A 56 -1.43 -1.19 -6.08
C ALA A 56 -2.79 -1.35 -6.77
N TYR A 57 -3.68 -2.13 -6.18
CA TYR A 57 -5.06 -2.31 -6.63
C TYR A 57 -6.00 -1.59 -5.68
N TRP A 58 -6.60 -0.50 -6.16
CA TRP A 58 -7.57 0.30 -5.42
C TRP A 58 -8.37 1.19 -6.37
N GLY A 59 -9.50 1.68 -5.89
CA GLY A 59 -10.29 2.73 -6.53
C GLY A 59 -11.05 3.56 -5.48
N PRO A 60 -11.95 4.45 -5.91
CA PRO A 60 -12.73 5.30 -5.01
C PRO A 60 -13.48 4.54 -3.92
N GLN A 61 -13.93 3.31 -4.20
CA GLN A 61 -14.61 2.43 -3.25
C GLN A 61 -13.74 1.96 -2.07
N ASN A 62 -12.42 2.11 -2.17
CA ASN A 62 -11.47 1.75 -1.11
C ASN A 62 -11.06 2.96 -0.26
N ILE A 63 -11.75 4.09 -0.41
CA ILE A 63 -11.50 5.34 0.32
C ILE A 63 -12.59 5.54 1.37
N THR A 64 -12.17 5.79 2.60
CA THR A 64 -13.02 6.16 3.73
C THR A 64 -12.62 7.54 4.23
N GLN A 65 -13.58 8.44 4.39
CA GLN A 65 -13.37 9.71 5.07
C GLN A 65 -13.37 9.47 6.59
N LEU A 66 -12.39 10.03 7.30
CA LEU A 66 -12.21 9.89 8.75
C LEU A 66 -12.74 11.11 9.52
#